data_AF-A0A2E9NS93-F1
#
_entry.id   AF-A0A2E9NS93-F1
#
_cell.length_a   1.000
_cell.length_b   1.000
_cell.length_c   1.000
_cell.angle_alpha   90.00
_cell.angle_beta   90.00
_cell.angle_gamma   90.00
#
_symmetry.space_group_name_H-M   'P 1'
#
loop_
_entity.id
_entity.type
_entity.pdbx_description
1 polymer ?
#
loop_
_entity_poly.entity_id
_entity_poly.type
_entity_poly.pdbx_seq_one_letter_code
_entity_poly.pdbx_strand_id
1 'polypeptide(L)'
;MKTSHIMFSETNHEDSIARELNWLLTVDPLWSSAPNHDCVPLEKICKGSVEEIAKNLSNEWTWYGAPKRLGRRFEGLLTALLEQSDACKLLKHGLIVRHNRQTIGEIDYLIELPSSILHLEVAIKFYAGVSKPGGPDNTTSWIGPSCRERLDLKINHLLNHQLNICSTEFGQRTLRASGLPVPHSSLGLIYGYLIQPWRELTKIPQKTMQINRACWTTHSEALSAIRHLSRPYSSDYGWTLLERDQWIAPHFGDSRLPQVPKTIDAPLQADCYALLPKQKAGEEKLRLFIMQDTFRQDAHLELSKCLGGSADAQSI
;
A
#
# COMPACT_ATOMS: atom_id res chain seq x y z
N MET A 1 -20.20 32.52 15.43
CA MET A 1 -19.85 31.89 14.13
C MET A 1 -18.34 31.73 14.09
N LYS A 2 -17.82 30.52 14.34
CA LYS A 2 -16.41 30.24 14.13
C LYS A 2 -16.26 29.81 12.68
N THR A 3 -15.63 30.65 11.88
CA THR A 3 -15.18 30.34 10.53
C THR A 3 -14.19 29.19 10.66
N SER A 4 -14.63 27.97 10.36
CA SER A 4 -13.76 26.81 10.20
C SER A 4 -12.92 27.06 8.96
N HIS A 5 -11.74 27.65 9.15
CA HIS A 5 -10.67 27.56 8.17
C HIS A 5 -10.42 26.07 7.94
N ILE A 6 -10.83 25.58 6.78
CA ILE A 6 -10.37 24.30 6.26
C ILE A 6 -8.86 24.49 6.09
N MET A 7 -8.08 24.04 7.07
CA MET A 7 -6.66 23.84 6.86
C MET A 7 -6.56 22.79 5.76
N PHE A 8 -6.19 23.24 4.56
CA PHE A 8 -5.81 22.35 3.48
C PHE A 8 -4.73 21.41 4.01
N SER A 9 -5.00 20.10 3.97
CA SER A 9 -3.96 19.11 4.23
C SER A 9 -2.87 19.31 3.17
N GLU A 10 -1.63 19.52 3.58
CA GLU A 10 -0.46 19.60 2.68
C GLU A 10 -0.40 18.38 1.73
N THR A 11 -0.95 17.25 2.16
CA THR A 11 -1.04 16.00 1.39
C THR A 11 -1.90 16.13 0.12
N ASN A 12 -2.85 17.06 0.06
CA ASN A 12 -3.73 17.25 -1.12
C ASN A 12 -3.25 18.36 -2.06
N HIS A 13 -2.09 18.97 -1.77
CA HIS A 13 -1.45 19.91 -2.69
C HIS A 13 -0.98 19.18 -3.94
N GLU A 14 -1.03 19.86 -5.10
CA GLU A 14 -0.63 19.30 -6.40
C GLU A 14 0.78 18.69 -6.37
N ASP A 15 1.76 19.34 -5.75
CA ASP A 15 3.12 18.78 -5.62
C ASP A 15 3.17 17.45 -4.85
N SER A 16 2.32 17.29 -3.83
CA SER A 16 2.26 16.04 -3.05
C SER A 16 1.64 14.92 -3.87
N ILE A 17 0.57 15.22 -4.59
CA ILE A 17 -0.10 14.28 -5.50
C ILE A 17 0.84 13.89 -6.64
N ALA A 18 1.55 14.85 -7.25
CA ALA A 18 2.51 14.60 -8.32
C ALA A 18 3.63 13.65 -7.88
N ARG A 19 4.12 13.77 -6.63
CA ARG A 19 5.11 12.82 -6.08
C ARG A 19 4.54 11.41 -5.93
N GLU A 20 3.29 11.27 -5.48
CA GLU A 20 2.63 9.96 -5.37
C GLU A 20 2.38 9.33 -6.76
N LEU A 21 1.97 10.13 -7.74
CA LEU A 21 1.81 9.69 -9.13
C LEU A 21 3.15 9.23 -9.73
N ASN A 22 4.21 10.04 -9.57
CA ASN A 22 5.56 9.66 -10.02
C ASN A 22 6.08 8.40 -9.32
N TRP A 23 5.79 8.24 -8.03
CA TRP A 23 6.09 7.01 -7.32
C TRP A 23 5.33 5.82 -7.91
N LEU A 24 4.02 5.95 -8.18
CA LEU A 24 3.23 4.88 -8.81
C LEU A 24 3.75 4.48 -10.19
N LEU A 25 4.28 5.44 -10.95
CA LEU A 25 4.84 5.17 -12.27
C LEU A 25 6.17 4.43 -12.19
N THR A 26 6.98 4.63 -11.15
CA THR A 26 8.36 4.13 -11.08
C THR A 26 8.54 2.93 -10.14
N VAL A 27 7.57 2.66 -9.27
CA VAL A 27 7.70 1.64 -8.23
C VAL A 27 7.31 0.26 -8.76
N ASP A 28 8.18 -0.73 -8.51
CA ASP A 28 7.79 -2.12 -8.66
C ASP A 28 6.75 -2.52 -7.62
N PRO A 29 5.70 -3.28 -7.99
CA PRO A 29 4.78 -3.83 -7.02
C PRO A 29 5.53 -4.73 -6.04
N LEU A 30 5.16 -4.65 -4.76
CA LEU A 30 5.63 -5.56 -3.72
C LEU A 30 5.43 -7.03 -4.12
N TRP A 31 4.33 -7.36 -4.79
CA TRP A 31 4.06 -8.71 -5.29
C TRP A 31 3.21 -8.65 -6.56
N SER A 32 3.46 -9.58 -7.49
CA SER A 32 2.72 -9.72 -8.75
C SER A 32 2.28 -11.17 -8.97
N SER A 33 1.07 -11.36 -9.50
CA SER A 33 0.58 -12.69 -9.91
C SER A 33 1.25 -13.19 -11.20
N ALA A 34 1.96 -12.33 -11.92
CA ALA A 34 2.64 -12.65 -13.17
C ALA A 34 4.02 -11.96 -13.22
N PRO A 35 5.01 -12.43 -12.44
CA PRO A 35 6.30 -11.74 -12.23
C PRO A 35 7.20 -11.68 -13.47
N ASN A 36 6.96 -12.53 -14.47
CA ASN A 36 7.68 -12.55 -15.74
C ASN A 36 6.91 -11.86 -16.87
N HIS A 37 5.67 -11.46 -16.61
CA HIS A 37 5.01 -10.51 -17.47
C HIS A 37 5.61 -9.16 -17.13
N ASP A 38 5.84 -8.30 -18.11
CA ASP A 38 6.27 -6.92 -17.89
C ASP A 38 5.11 -6.20 -17.17
N CYS A 39 5.03 -6.45 -15.87
CA CYS A 39 3.87 -6.19 -15.03
C CYS A 39 4.07 -4.84 -14.37
N VAL A 40 4.10 -3.76 -15.17
CA VAL A 40 2.90 -3.01 -15.52
C VAL A 40 3.15 -2.17 -16.79
N PRO A 41 2.16 -2.00 -17.67
CA PRO A 41 2.16 -0.89 -18.61
C PRO A 41 2.10 0.50 -17.95
N LEU A 42 2.15 0.70 -16.61
CA LEU A 42 1.98 2.01 -15.97
C LEU A 42 3.03 3.04 -16.40
N GLU A 43 4.31 2.66 -16.43
CA GLU A 43 5.38 3.47 -17.03
C GLU A 43 5.10 3.84 -18.49
N LYS A 44 4.37 2.98 -19.22
CA LYS A 44 4.01 3.14 -20.64
C LYS A 44 2.65 3.81 -20.85
N ILE A 45 1.82 3.90 -19.80
CA ILE A 45 0.41 4.33 -19.79
C ILE A 45 0.36 5.85 -19.73
N CYS A 46 1.13 6.47 -18.85
CA CYS A 46 1.09 7.92 -18.72
C CYS A 46 2.05 8.59 -19.71
N LYS A 47 1.55 8.97 -20.89
CA LYS A 47 2.15 10.03 -21.71
C LYS A 47 1.61 11.42 -21.37
N GLY A 48 0.58 11.49 -20.54
CA GLY A 48 0.05 12.74 -19.99
C GLY A 48 1.00 13.39 -18.99
N SER A 49 0.85 14.71 -18.80
CA SER A 49 1.62 15.45 -17.78
C SER A 49 1.16 15.05 -16.38
N VAL A 50 2.05 14.45 -15.60
CA VAL A 50 1.80 14.12 -14.18
C VAL A 50 1.38 15.36 -13.40
N GLU A 51 1.93 16.53 -13.74
CA GLU A 51 1.59 17.81 -13.16
C GLU A 51 0.13 18.20 -13.43
N GLU A 52 -0.36 17.97 -14.65
CA GLU A 52 -1.76 18.23 -15.00
C GLU A 52 -2.72 17.29 -14.25
N ILE A 53 -2.40 16.00 -14.18
CA ILE A 53 -3.18 15.02 -13.42
C ILE A 53 -3.22 15.41 -11.94
N ALA A 54 -2.08 15.77 -11.37
CA ALA A 54 -1.97 16.17 -9.97
C ALA A 54 -2.79 17.41 -9.66
N LYS A 55 -2.75 18.42 -10.54
CA LYS A 55 -3.54 19.64 -10.42
C LYS A 55 -5.04 19.36 -10.49
N ASN A 56 -5.46 18.51 -11.43
CA ASN A 56 -6.88 18.14 -11.58
C ASN A 56 -7.40 17.41 -10.33
N LEU A 57 -6.65 16.43 -9.82
CA LEU A 57 -6.99 15.73 -8.58
C LEU A 57 -7.00 16.66 -7.36
N SER A 58 -6.01 17.56 -7.25
CA SER A 58 -5.96 18.54 -6.15
C SER A 58 -7.21 19.42 -6.12
N ASN A 59 -7.62 19.91 -7.29
CA ASN A 59 -8.86 20.68 -7.44
C ASN A 59 -10.09 19.85 -7.09
N GLU A 60 -10.22 18.64 -7.65
CA GLU A 60 -11.35 17.74 -7.39
C GLU A 60 -11.49 17.45 -5.88
N TRP A 61 -10.40 17.05 -5.22
CA TRP A 61 -10.40 16.71 -3.80
C TRP A 61 -10.61 17.92 -2.90
N THR A 62 -10.29 19.13 -3.38
CA THR A 62 -10.64 20.37 -2.70
C THR A 62 -12.14 20.61 -2.71
N TRP A 63 -12.83 20.34 -3.83
CA TRP A 63 -14.27 20.57 -3.97
C TRP A 63 -15.13 19.47 -3.36
N TYR A 64 -14.76 18.20 -3.58
CA TYR A 64 -15.58 17.04 -3.19
C TYR A 64 -15.07 16.31 -1.94
N GLY A 65 -13.89 16.70 -1.44
CA GLY A 65 -13.25 16.11 -0.28
C GLY A 65 -12.29 14.97 -0.66
N ALA A 66 -11.09 15.01 -0.10
CA ALA A 66 -10.07 14.00 -0.35
C ALA A 66 -10.45 12.61 0.24
N PRO A 67 -9.99 11.52 -0.38
CA PRO A 67 -10.17 10.18 0.16
C PRO A 67 -9.53 10.03 1.54
N LYS A 68 -10.34 9.71 2.56
CA LYS A 68 -9.85 9.51 3.95
C LYS A 68 -9.13 8.18 4.17
N ARG A 69 -9.37 7.19 3.32
CA ARG A 69 -8.78 5.85 3.44
C ARG A 69 -7.66 5.71 2.42
N LEU A 70 -6.50 5.26 2.88
CA LEU A 70 -5.31 5.07 2.06
C LEU A 70 -5.56 4.26 0.78
N GLY A 71 -6.33 3.17 0.87
CA GLY A 71 -6.70 2.36 -0.30
C GLY A 71 -7.51 3.14 -1.34
N ARG A 72 -8.47 3.97 -0.90
CA ARG A 72 -9.26 4.81 -1.82
C ARG A 72 -8.44 5.95 -2.43
N ARG A 73 -7.47 6.50 -1.68
CA ARG A 73 -6.51 7.47 -2.22
C ARG A 73 -5.66 6.82 -3.32
N PHE A 74 -5.09 5.66 -3.03
CA PHE A 74 -4.31 4.87 -3.99
C PHE A 74 -5.12 4.54 -5.25
N GLU A 75 -6.36 4.08 -5.10
CA GLU A 75 -7.26 3.84 -6.24
C GLU A 75 -7.55 5.12 -7.04
N GLY A 76 -7.78 6.26 -6.37
CA GLY A 76 -8.02 7.54 -7.05
C GLY A 76 -6.83 7.99 -7.89
N LEU A 77 -5.60 7.87 -7.34
CA LEU A 77 -4.37 8.16 -8.07
C LEU A 77 -4.21 7.25 -9.30
N LEU A 78 -4.39 5.94 -9.12
CA LEU A 78 -4.27 4.97 -10.20
C LEU A 78 -5.35 5.17 -11.29
N THR A 79 -6.58 5.45 -10.88
CA THR A 79 -7.69 5.74 -11.81
C THR A 79 -7.35 6.95 -12.67
N ALA A 80 -6.84 8.03 -12.07
CA ALA A 80 -6.48 9.23 -12.81
C ALA A 80 -5.34 8.98 -13.82
N LEU A 81 -4.35 8.13 -13.48
CA LEU A 81 -3.31 7.72 -14.43
C LEU A 81 -3.89 6.90 -15.59
N LEU A 82 -4.83 5.99 -15.32
CA LEU A 82 -5.45 5.13 -16.33
C LEU A 82 -6.39 5.91 -17.26
N GLU A 83 -7.11 6.91 -16.75
CA GLU A 83 -8.01 7.76 -17.54
C GLU A 83 -7.26 8.68 -18.51
N GLN A 84 -6.03 9.06 -18.16
CA GLN A 84 -5.18 9.97 -18.94
C GLN A 84 -4.16 9.22 -19.82
N SER A 85 -4.35 7.91 -19.96
CA SER A 85 -3.47 7.04 -20.73
C SER A 85 -3.85 6.98 -22.19
N ASP A 86 -2.86 7.13 -23.08
CA ASP A 86 -3.03 6.82 -24.50
C ASP A 86 -2.73 5.33 -24.81
N ALA A 87 -2.12 4.61 -23.87
CA ALA A 87 -1.72 3.21 -24.08
C ALA A 87 -2.85 2.22 -23.79
N CYS A 88 -3.90 2.66 -23.10
CA CYS A 88 -5.03 1.85 -22.73
C CYS A 88 -6.27 2.71 -22.53
N LYS A 89 -7.44 2.06 -22.49
CA LYS A 89 -8.70 2.72 -22.18
C LYS A 89 -9.30 2.08 -20.92
N LEU A 90 -9.59 2.88 -19.92
CA LEU A 90 -10.33 2.45 -18.74
C LEU A 90 -11.79 2.18 -19.13
N LEU A 91 -12.21 0.91 -19.13
CA LEU A 91 -13.60 0.53 -19.42
C LEU A 91 -14.49 0.65 -18.18
N LYS A 92 -13.95 0.24 -17.03
CA LYS A 92 -14.65 0.31 -15.75
C LYS A 92 -13.68 0.25 -14.58
N HIS A 93 -14.00 0.95 -13.50
CA HIS A 93 -13.37 0.79 -12.19
C HIS A 93 -14.45 0.53 -11.12
N GLY A 94 -14.11 -0.24 -10.08
CA GLY A 94 -14.96 -0.53 -8.92
C GLY A 94 -16.31 -1.19 -9.25
N LEU A 95 -16.31 -2.20 -10.13
CA LEU A 95 -17.54 -2.89 -10.54
C LEU A 95 -17.93 -3.95 -9.52
N ILE A 96 -18.97 -3.67 -8.74
CA ILE A 96 -19.48 -4.57 -7.71
C ILE A 96 -20.18 -5.79 -8.32
N VAL A 97 -19.71 -6.99 -7.97
CA VAL A 97 -20.31 -8.28 -8.33
C VAL A 97 -21.23 -8.74 -7.21
N ARG A 98 -22.51 -8.96 -7.52
CA ARG A 98 -23.53 -9.37 -6.54
C ARG A 98 -24.15 -10.72 -6.87
N HIS A 99 -24.51 -11.44 -5.81
CA HIS A 99 -25.45 -12.54 -5.85
C HIS A 99 -26.62 -12.18 -4.95
N ASN A 100 -27.80 -11.96 -5.54
CA ASN A 100 -28.96 -11.41 -4.84
C ASN A 100 -28.62 -10.08 -4.14
N ARG A 101 -28.78 -10.01 -2.82
CA ARG A 101 -28.45 -8.82 -2.01
C ARG A 101 -27.03 -8.84 -1.44
N GLN A 102 -26.24 -9.89 -1.71
CA GLN A 102 -24.90 -10.05 -1.17
C GLN A 102 -23.85 -9.60 -2.19
N THR A 103 -22.90 -8.76 -1.77
CA THR A 103 -21.68 -8.50 -2.52
C THR A 103 -20.78 -9.73 -2.43
N ILE A 104 -20.48 -10.33 -3.58
CA ILE A 104 -19.56 -11.47 -3.70
C ILE A 104 -18.12 -10.98 -3.89
N GLY A 105 -17.97 -9.86 -4.57
CA GLY A 105 -16.69 -9.17 -4.70
C GLY A 105 -16.82 -7.91 -5.53
N GLU A 106 -15.67 -7.39 -5.92
CA GLU A 106 -15.50 -6.20 -6.75
C GLU A 106 -14.48 -6.56 -7.83
N ILE A 107 -14.70 -6.04 -9.03
CA ILE A 107 -13.71 -6.01 -10.10
C ILE A 107 -13.08 -4.63 -10.02
N ASP A 108 -11.83 -4.57 -9.57
CA ASP A 108 -11.18 -3.28 -9.30
C ASP A 108 -11.06 -2.46 -10.59
N TYR A 109 -10.50 -3.04 -11.65
CA TYR A 109 -10.34 -2.39 -12.96
C TYR A 109 -10.59 -3.36 -14.13
N LEU A 110 -11.27 -2.87 -15.15
CA LEU A 110 -11.36 -3.47 -16.47
C LEU A 110 -10.77 -2.50 -17.49
N ILE A 111 -9.70 -2.92 -18.16
CA ILE A 111 -8.86 -2.07 -19.02
C ILE A 111 -8.81 -2.68 -20.41
N GLU A 112 -9.03 -1.87 -21.43
CA GLU A 112 -8.80 -2.22 -22.83
C GLU A 112 -7.38 -1.83 -23.23
N LEU A 113 -6.57 -2.84 -23.58
CA LEU A 113 -5.25 -2.71 -24.18
C LEU A 113 -5.37 -2.89 -25.70
N PRO A 114 -4.35 -2.51 -26.50
CA PRO A 114 -4.43 -2.56 -27.96
C PRO A 114 -4.83 -3.93 -28.57
N SER A 115 -4.56 -5.02 -27.86
CA SER A 115 -4.82 -6.39 -28.32
C SER A 115 -5.62 -7.27 -27.35
N SER A 116 -6.05 -6.74 -26.19
CA SER A 116 -6.71 -7.56 -25.17
C SER A 116 -7.48 -6.71 -24.16
N ILE A 117 -8.37 -7.38 -23.42
CA ILE A 117 -9.04 -6.81 -22.25
C ILE A 117 -8.39 -7.41 -21.01
N LEU A 118 -7.89 -6.55 -20.13
CA LEU A 118 -7.27 -6.92 -18.86
C LEU A 118 -8.21 -6.63 -17.71
N HIS A 119 -8.40 -7.64 -16.86
CA HIS A 119 -8.91 -7.46 -15.51
C HIS A 119 -7.72 -7.21 -14.57
N LEU A 120 -7.69 -6.06 -13.91
CA LEU A 120 -6.61 -5.68 -13.02
C LEU A 120 -7.13 -5.54 -11.59
N GLU A 121 -6.57 -6.32 -10.68
CA GLU A 121 -6.78 -6.24 -9.23
C GLU A 121 -5.57 -5.58 -8.57
N VAL A 122 -5.82 -4.61 -7.68
CA VAL A 122 -4.74 -3.88 -7.01
C VAL A 122 -4.96 -3.75 -5.51
N ALA A 123 -3.87 -3.67 -4.76
CA ALA A 123 -3.94 -3.32 -3.35
C ALA A 123 -2.70 -2.57 -2.91
N ILE A 124 -2.83 -1.64 -1.97
CA ILE A 124 -1.70 -1.11 -1.20
C ILE A 124 -1.75 -1.67 0.22
N LYS A 125 -0.65 -2.31 0.66
CA LYS A 125 -0.56 -3.02 1.94
C LYS A 125 0.78 -2.82 2.63
N PHE A 126 0.74 -2.92 3.96
CA PHE A 126 1.88 -2.71 4.84
C PHE A 126 1.98 -3.91 5.75
N TYR A 127 3.07 -4.67 5.68
CA TYR A 127 3.25 -5.89 6.46
C TYR A 127 4.56 -5.83 7.24
N ALA A 128 4.49 -5.97 8.56
CA ALA A 128 5.65 -6.07 9.42
C ALA A 128 6.11 -7.53 9.56
N GLY A 129 7.41 -7.77 9.39
CA GLY A 129 8.03 -9.07 9.63
C GLY A 129 8.19 -9.32 11.13
N VAL A 130 7.62 -10.40 11.67
CA VAL A 130 7.53 -10.61 13.13
C VAL A 130 8.26 -11.86 13.67
N SER A 131 8.79 -12.70 12.79
CA SER A 131 9.50 -13.93 13.16
C SER A 131 10.84 -14.03 12.44
N LYS A 132 11.72 -14.88 12.98
CA LYS A 132 12.97 -15.24 12.27
C LYS A 132 12.63 -15.78 10.88
N PRO A 133 13.51 -15.56 9.89
CA PRO A 133 13.28 -16.04 8.53
C PRO A 133 12.91 -17.53 8.55
N GLY A 134 11.77 -17.85 7.94
CA GLY A 134 11.48 -19.23 7.56
C GLY A 134 12.26 -19.59 6.30
N GLY A 135 11.76 -20.57 5.55
CA GLY A 135 12.21 -20.80 4.18
C GLY A 135 12.10 -19.54 3.29
N PRO A 136 12.71 -19.55 2.10
CA PRO A 136 12.83 -18.39 1.21
C PRO A 136 11.48 -17.76 0.78
N ASP A 137 10.36 -18.47 0.92
CA ASP A 137 9.02 -18.03 0.52
C ASP A 137 8.08 -17.77 1.71
N ASN A 138 8.62 -17.56 2.92
CA ASN A 138 7.80 -17.36 4.12
C ASN A 138 7.05 -16.02 4.09
N THR A 139 5.84 -16.04 3.54
CA THR A 139 4.88 -14.93 3.52
C THR A 139 3.97 -14.90 4.76
N THR A 140 3.92 -15.98 5.55
CA THR A 140 3.05 -16.06 6.74
C THR A 140 3.55 -15.17 7.88
N SER A 141 4.86 -14.93 7.95
CA SER A 141 5.50 -14.09 8.98
C SER A 141 5.39 -12.58 8.74
N TRP A 142 4.60 -12.17 7.74
CA TRP A 142 4.39 -10.78 7.35
C TRP A 142 2.96 -10.35 7.68
N ILE A 143 2.83 -9.58 8.75
CA ILE A 143 1.56 -9.28 9.42
C ILE A 143 1.29 -7.79 9.39
N GLY A 144 0.06 -7.40 9.03
CA GLY A 144 -0.34 -6.00 9.00
C GLY A 144 -0.43 -5.39 10.40
N PRO A 145 -0.35 -4.06 10.55
CA PRO A 145 -0.37 -3.39 11.86
C PRO A 145 -1.57 -3.71 12.76
N SER A 146 -2.67 -4.19 12.17
CA SER A 146 -3.88 -4.59 12.90
C SER A 146 -3.83 -6.01 13.47
N CYS A 147 -2.79 -6.79 13.12
CA CYS A 147 -2.70 -8.24 13.31
C CYS A 147 -3.83 -9.06 12.65
N ARG A 148 -4.74 -8.44 11.88
CA ARG A 148 -5.83 -9.14 11.18
C ARG A 148 -5.54 -9.41 9.72
N GLU A 149 -4.46 -8.83 9.21
CA GLU A 149 -4.04 -8.96 7.82
C GLU A 149 -2.71 -9.72 7.77
N ARG A 150 -2.60 -10.66 6.84
CA ARG A 150 -1.36 -11.36 6.53
C ARG A 150 -1.11 -11.37 5.05
N LEU A 151 0.17 -11.32 4.66
CA LEU A 151 0.55 -11.27 3.25
C LEU A 151 0.12 -12.55 2.51
N ASP A 152 0.36 -13.72 3.10
CA ASP A 152 -0.03 -15.01 2.50
C ASP A 152 -1.54 -15.13 2.30
N LEU A 153 -2.35 -14.68 3.27
CA LEU A 153 -3.81 -14.68 3.16
C LEU A 153 -4.30 -13.72 2.06
N LYS A 154 -3.68 -12.53 1.95
CA LYS A 154 -4.01 -11.59 0.86
C LYS A 154 -3.64 -12.16 -0.50
N ILE A 155 -2.46 -12.74 -0.65
CA ILE A 155 -2.02 -13.38 -1.90
C ILE A 155 -2.98 -14.53 -2.25
N ASN A 156 -3.30 -15.41 -1.29
CA ASN A 156 -4.21 -16.53 -1.49
C ASN A 156 -5.62 -16.07 -1.91
N HIS A 157 -6.16 -15.04 -1.24
CA HIS A 157 -7.46 -14.47 -1.60
C HIS A 157 -7.44 -13.84 -3.00
N LEU A 158 -6.39 -13.11 -3.34
CA LEU A 158 -6.24 -12.51 -4.67
C LEU A 158 -6.22 -13.60 -5.76
N LEU A 159 -5.37 -14.62 -5.61
CA LEU A 159 -5.20 -15.70 -6.58
C LEU A 159 -6.45 -16.57 -6.74
N ASN A 160 -7.04 -17.00 -5.63
CA ASN A 160 -8.10 -18.02 -5.64
C ASN A 160 -9.50 -17.43 -5.73
N HIS A 161 -9.68 -16.16 -5.40
CA HIS A 161 -10.99 -15.50 -5.40
C HIS A 161 -11.04 -14.31 -6.36
N GLN A 162 -10.26 -13.25 -6.10
CA GLN A 162 -10.41 -11.98 -6.82
C GLN A 162 -10.10 -12.13 -8.31
N LEU A 163 -8.95 -12.71 -8.69
CA LEU A 163 -8.56 -12.85 -10.09
C LEU A 163 -9.49 -13.76 -10.92
N ASN A 164 -10.22 -14.65 -10.24
CA ASN A 164 -11.16 -15.58 -10.87
C ASN A 164 -12.58 -14.99 -10.99
N ILE A 165 -12.86 -13.83 -10.38
CA ILE A 165 -14.23 -13.31 -10.24
C ILE A 165 -14.93 -13.14 -11.60
N CYS A 166 -14.21 -12.64 -12.61
CA CYS A 166 -14.73 -12.45 -13.98
C CYS A 166 -15.10 -13.76 -14.69
N SER A 167 -14.50 -14.88 -14.29
CA SER A 167 -14.77 -16.22 -14.83
C SER A 167 -15.92 -16.92 -14.12
N THR A 168 -16.36 -16.42 -12.96
CA THR A 168 -17.54 -16.96 -12.26
C THR A 168 -18.83 -16.60 -12.98
N GLU A 169 -19.88 -17.38 -12.75
CA GLU A 169 -21.21 -17.08 -13.29
C GLU A 169 -21.72 -15.68 -12.88
N PHE A 170 -21.48 -15.28 -11.62
CA PHE A 170 -21.88 -13.96 -11.13
C PHE A 170 -21.09 -12.83 -11.78
N GLY A 171 -19.78 -13.02 -11.99
CA GLY A 171 -18.95 -12.05 -12.72
C GLY A 171 -19.40 -11.89 -14.16
N GLN A 172 -19.59 -12.99 -14.89
CA GLN A 172 -20.06 -12.96 -16.28
C GLN A 172 -21.45 -12.33 -16.44
N ARG A 173 -22.38 -12.60 -15.50
CA ARG A 173 -23.68 -11.93 -15.47
C ARG A 173 -23.53 -10.43 -15.22
N THR A 174 -22.65 -10.02 -14.31
CA THR A 174 -22.40 -8.61 -13.98
C THR A 174 -21.79 -7.85 -15.16
N LEU A 175 -20.81 -8.45 -15.84
CA LEU A 175 -20.18 -7.89 -17.04
C LEU A 175 -21.22 -7.70 -18.17
N ARG A 176 -22.00 -8.75 -18.47
CA ARG A 176 -23.07 -8.69 -19.49
C ARG A 176 -24.12 -7.64 -19.17
N ALA A 177 -24.60 -7.58 -17.93
CA ALA A 177 -25.61 -6.60 -17.52
C ALA A 177 -25.08 -5.15 -17.61
N SER A 178 -23.77 -4.96 -17.50
CA SER A 178 -23.11 -3.65 -17.62
C SER A 178 -22.67 -3.33 -19.05
N GLY A 179 -22.91 -4.22 -20.02
CA GLY A 179 -22.45 -4.05 -21.41
C GLY A 179 -20.92 -4.10 -21.56
N LEU A 180 -20.22 -4.73 -20.61
CA LEU A 180 -18.76 -4.80 -20.59
C LEU A 180 -18.24 -6.13 -21.18
N PRO A 181 -17.08 -6.11 -21.85
CA PRO A 181 -16.48 -7.31 -22.41
C PRO A 181 -15.96 -8.25 -21.31
N VAL A 182 -15.83 -9.53 -21.64
CA VAL A 182 -15.15 -10.50 -20.78
C VAL A 182 -13.63 -10.29 -20.93
N PRO A 183 -12.87 -10.19 -19.81
CA PRO A 183 -11.43 -10.05 -19.88
C PRO A 183 -10.75 -11.29 -20.47
N HIS A 184 -9.68 -11.07 -21.22
CA HIS A 184 -8.83 -12.13 -21.79
C HIS A 184 -7.82 -12.66 -20.76
N SER A 185 -7.42 -11.81 -19.81
CA SER A 185 -6.45 -12.11 -18.76
C SER A 185 -6.78 -11.34 -17.48
N SER A 186 -6.31 -11.86 -16.35
CA SER A 186 -6.33 -11.17 -15.06
C SER A 186 -4.92 -10.94 -14.54
N LEU A 187 -4.65 -9.78 -13.94
CA LEU A 187 -3.38 -9.44 -13.29
C LEU A 187 -3.66 -8.92 -11.88
N GLY A 188 -2.92 -9.43 -10.89
CA GLY A 188 -3.01 -9.00 -9.51
C GLY A 188 -1.72 -8.35 -9.04
N LEU A 189 -1.80 -7.12 -8.53
CA LEU A 189 -0.66 -6.35 -8.04
C LEU A 189 -0.86 -5.94 -6.58
N ILE A 190 0.15 -6.13 -5.76
CA ILE A 190 0.19 -5.62 -4.39
C ILE A 190 1.32 -4.61 -4.32
N TYR A 191 1.03 -3.38 -3.91
CA TYR A 191 1.95 -2.28 -3.63
C TYR A 191 2.12 -2.10 -2.12
N GLY A 192 3.10 -1.28 -1.73
CA GLY A 192 3.32 -0.84 -0.35
C GLY A 192 4.63 -1.37 0.21
N TYR A 193 4.66 -1.76 1.48
CA TYR A 193 5.91 -1.98 2.21
C TYR A 193 5.91 -3.30 2.99
N LEU A 194 7.01 -4.02 2.85
CA LEU A 194 7.49 -4.95 3.87
C LEU A 194 8.28 -4.15 4.90
N ILE A 195 7.91 -4.25 6.17
CA ILE A 195 8.46 -3.46 7.25
C ILE A 195 9.30 -4.40 8.11
N GLN A 196 10.60 -4.19 8.16
CA GLN A 196 11.53 -5.08 8.85
C GLN A 196 11.68 -4.69 10.33
N PRO A 197 11.93 -5.64 11.25
CA PRO A 197 12.27 -5.27 12.62
C PRO A 197 13.49 -4.35 12.67
N TRP A 198 13.44 -3.33 13.53
CA TRP A 198 14.53 -2.35 13.62
C TRP A 198 15.86 -2.94 14.13
N ARG A 199 15.82 -4.03 14.92
CA ARG A 199 17.01 -4.69 15.49
C ARG A 199 17.63 -5.73 14.57
N GLU A 200 16.82 -6.45 13.81
CA GLU A 200 17.23 -7.62 13.03
C GLU A 200 16.52 -7.57 11.67
N LEU A 201 17.31 -7.54 10.60
CA LEU A 201 16.76 -7.61 9.25
C LEU A 201 16.23 -9.02 9.01
N THR A 202 14.94 -9.11 8.71
CA THR A 202 14.32 -10.35 8.23
C THR A 202 14.60 -10.50 6.75
N LYS A 203 14.84 -11.75 6.30
CA LYS A 203 14.84 -12.04 4.85
C LYS A 203 13.43 -11.77 4.32
N ILE A 204 13.35 -10.99 3.24
CA ILE A 204 12.10 -10.81 2.50
C ILE A 204 11.82 -12.05 1.64
N PRO A 205 10.54 -12.40 1.38
CA PRO A 205 10.19 -13.51 0.51
C PRO A 205 10.75 -13.32 -0.91
N GLN A 206 11.24 -14.39 -1.56
CA GLN A 206 11.88 -14.29 -2.88
C GLN A 206 10.98 -13.71 -3.98
N LYS A 207 9.67 -13.96 -3.90
CA LYS A 207 8.67 -13.45 -4.86
C LYS A 207 8.14 -12.06 -4.52
N THR A 208 8.88 -11.31 -3.70
CA THR A 208 8.50 -9.94 -3.32
C THR A 208 9.63 -8.97 -3.59
N MET A 209 9.26 -7.73 -3.91
CA MET A 209 10.21 -6.63 -4.14
C MET A 209 10.11 -5.61 -3.01
N GLN A 210 11.26 -5.12 -2.56
CA GLN A 210 11.33 -3.97 -1.66
C GLN A 210 12.56 -3.14 -1.99
N ILE A 211 12.33 -1.95 -2.54
CA ILE A 211 13.39 -0.99 -2.86
C ILE A 211 13.71 -0.13 -1.64
N ASN A 212 12.67 0.44 -1.00
CA ASN A 212 12.85 1.37 0.12
C ASN A 212 12.79 0.66 1.47
N ARG A 213 13.81 0.92 2.30
CA ARG A 213 13.91 0.34 3.65
C ARG A 213 12.87 0.97 4.57
N ALA A 214 12.01 0.13 5.14
CA ALA A 214 11.09 0.49 6.21
C ALA A 214 11.36 -0.39 7.44
N CYS A 215 11.40 0.21 8.62
CA CYS A 215 11.62 -0.49 9.87
C CYS A 215 10.39 -0.38 10.79
N TRP A 216 10.20 -1.34 11.70
CA TRP A 216 9.22 -1.22 12.77
C TRP A 216 9.82 -1.49 14.15
N THR A 217 9.16 -0.93 15.17
CA THR A 217 9.47 -1.09 16.60
C THR A 217 8.18 -1.04 17.43
N THR A 218 8.22 -1.49 18.69
CA THR A 218 7.12 -1.24 19.63
C THR A 218 7.28 0.13 20.27
N HIS A 219 6.20 0.70 20.83
CA HIS A 219 6.24 2.00 21.50
C HIS A 219 7.29 2.05 22.63
N SER A 220 7.35 1.02 23.48
CA SER A 220 8.36 0.86 24.54
C SER A 220 9.81 0.88 24.03
N GLU A 221 10.05 0.48 22.78
CA GLU A 221 11.38 0.47 22.17
C GLU A 221 11.65 1.69 21.27
N ALA A 222 10.64 2.55 21.03
CA ALA A 222 10.68 3.63 20.04
C ALA A 222 11.90 4.53 20.16
N LEU A 223 12.19 5.06 21.36
CA LEU A 223 13.34 5.95 21.57
C LEU A 223 14.67 5.23 21.34
N SER A 224 14.76 3.94 21.66
CA SER A 224 15.96 3.15 21.37
C SER A 224 16.13 2.93 19.87
N ALA A 225 15.03 2.61 19.17
CA ALA A 225 15.03 2.42 17.73
C ALA A 225 15.41 3.72 17.00
N ILE A 226 14.79 4.84 17.34
CA ILE A 226 15.08 6.16 16.76
C ILE A 226 16.55 6.51 16.96
N ARG A 227 17.09 6.36 18.18
CA ARG A 227 18.52 6.62 18.44
C ARG A 227 19.43 5.73 17.59
N HIS A 228 19.11 4.45 17.49
CA HIS A 228 19.93 3.50 16.72
C HIS A 228 19.91 3.80 15.23
N LEU A 229 18.71 3.94 14.67
CA LEU A 229 18.48 4.16 13.24
C LEU A 229 18.98 5.52 12.75
N SER A 230 19.06 6.51 13.64
CA SER A 230 19.58 7.84 13.29
C SER A 230 21.11 7.91 13.27
N ARG A 231 21.84 6.95 13.85
CA ARG A 231 23.32 6.97 13.94
C ARG A 231 24.06 7.17 12.62
N PRO A 232 23.62 6.58 11.48
CA PRO A 232 24.29 6.78 10.20
C PRO A 232 24.11 8.18 9.61
N TYR A 233 23.24 9.01 10.19
CA TYR A 233 22.87 10.33 9.68
C TYR A 233 23.44 11.44 10.57
N SER A 234 23.81 12.58 9.97
CA SER A 234 24.27 13.74 10.73
C SER A 234 23.13 14.33 11.57
N SER A 235 23.50 15.22 12.50
CA SER A 235 22.54 16.02 13.28
C SER A 235 21.66 16.94 12.43
N ASP A 236 21.90 17.05 11.12
CA ASP A 236 21.08 17.80 10.16
C ASP A 236 19.81 17.06 9.75
N TYR A 237 19.60 15.85 10.25
CA TYR A 237 18.37 15.09 10.06
C TYR A 237 17.52 15.08 11.33
N GLY A 238 16.21 14.95 11.15
CA GLY A 238 15.20 14.85 12.20
C GLY A 238 14.04 13.98 11.75
N TRP A 239 13.07 13.75 12.63
CA TRP A 239 11.91 12.90 12.33
C TRP A 239 10.66 13.74 12.09
N THR A 240 9.71 13.22 11.31
CA THR A 240 8.37 13.79 11.16
C THR A 240 7.33 12.68 11.23
N LEU A 241 6.31 12.86 12.06
CA LEU A 241 5.12 11.99 12.07
C LEU A 241 4.35 12.21 10.76
N LEU A 242 4.10 11.11 10.04
CA LEU A 242 3.33 11.09 8.82
C LEU A 242 1.87 10.72 9.10
N GLU A 243 0.97 11.55 8.59
CA GLU A 243 -0.46 11.25 8.55
C GLU A 243 -0.74 10.02 7.69
N ARG A 244 -1.86 9.33 7.94
CA ARG A 244 -2.16 8.05 7.29
C ARG A 244 -2.25 8.13 5.77
N ASP A 245 -2.67 9.26 5.22
CA ASP A 245 -2.75 9.51 3.78
C ASP A 245 -1.38 9.73 3.13
N GLN A 246 -0.34 10.03 3.91
CA GLN A 246 1.04 10.24 3.45
C GLN A 246 1.87 8.95 3.35
N TRP A 247 1.24 7.78 3.54
CA TRP A 247 1.95 6.50 3.60
C TRP A 247 2.25 5.90 2.22
N ILE A 248 1.66 6.42 1.13
CA ILE A 248 1.77 5.83 -0.23
C ILE A 248 3.22 5.87 -0.73
N ALA A 249 3.76 7.07 -0.91
CA ALA A 249 5.08 7.32 -1.48
C ALA A 249 6.07 7.79 -0.41
N PRO A 250 7.39 7.80 -0.70
CA PRO A 250 8.38 8.49 0.11
C PRO A 250 7.96 9.93 0.40
N HIS A 251 8.00 10.35 1.66
CA HIS A 251 7.62 11.69 2.04
C HIS A 251 8.69 12.71 1.61
N PHE A 252 8.26 13.88 1.19
CA PHE A 252 9.13 15.01 0.88
C PHE A 252 8.75 16.19 1.76
N GLY A 253 9.70 16.70 2.52
CA GLY A 253 9.47 17.79 3.45
C GLY A 253 10.69 18.04 4.35
N ASP A 254 10.46 18.80 5.41
CA ASP A 254 11.43 19.05 6.47
C ASP A 254 11.05 18.30 7.75
N SER A 255 12.04 18.15 8.65
CA SER A 255 11.80 17.47 9.92
C SER A 255 11.07 18.37 10.92
N ARG A 256 10.05 17.83 11.61
CA ARG A 256 9.31 18.52 12.69
C ARG A 256 9.79 18.16 14.09
N LEU A 257 10.55 17.07 14.21
CA LEU A 257 11.15 16.58 15.46
C LEU A 257 12.67 16.52 15.32
N PRO A 258 13.42 16.66 16.44
CA PRO A 258 14.86 16.47 16.42
C PRO A 258 15.23 15.02 16.08
N GLN A 259 16.50 14.81 15.74
CA GLN A 259 17.06 13.49 15.45
C GLN A 259 16.84 12.48 16.60
N VAL A 260 16.90 12.99 17.83
CA VAL A 260 16.67 12.23 19.06
C VAL A 260 15.59 12.96 19.87
N PRO A 261 14.30 12.66 19.65
CA PRO A 261 13.22 13.22 20.44
C PRO A 261 13.27 12.71 21.87
N LYS A 262 12.73 13.51 22.81
CA LYS A 262 12.66 13.14 24.23
C LYS A 262 11.51 12.19 24.52
N THR A 263 10.40 12.36 23.79
CA THR A 263 9.17 11.60 23.95
C THR A 263 8.60 11.28 22.58
N ILE A 264 7.84 10.20 22.51
CA ILE A 264 7.03 9.81 21.36
C ILE A 264 5.68 9.33 21.91
N ASP A 265 4.60 9.81 21.31
CA ASP A 265 3.26 9.44 21.73
C ASP A 265 2.96 7.97 21.43
N ALA A 266 2.08 7.38 22.23
CA ALA A 266 1.67 5.99 22.04
C ALA A 266 0.69 5.89 20.86
N PRO A 267 0.94 5.02 19.87
CA PRO A 267 0.07 4.89 18.72
C PRO A 267 -1.24 4.17 19.09
N LEU A 268 -2.36 4.54 18.46
CA LEU A 268 -3.62 3.78 18.54
C LEU A 268 -3.57 2.42 17.83
N GLN A 269 -2.64 2.26 16.90
CA GLN A 269 -2.36 1.00 16.21
C GLN A 269 -0.92 1.03 15.72
N ALA A 270 -0.66 1.98 14.83
CA ALA A 270 0.67 2.23 14.30
C ALA A 270 0.78 3.68 13.82
N ASP A 271 1.91 4.30 14.14
CA ASP A 271 2.30 5.61 13.63
C ASP A 271 3.52 5.46 12.74
N CYS A 272 3.62 6.27 11.69
CA CYS A 272 4.73 6.25 10.74
C CYS A 272 5.55 7.52 10.88
N TYR A 273 6.86 7.37 10.98
CA TYR A 273 7.80 8.48 11.07
C TYR A 273 8.78 8.41 9.91
N ALA A 274 9.03 9.53 9.26
CA ALA A 274 10.05 9.69 8.24
C ALA A 274 11.26 10.45 8.79
N LEU A 275 12.47 9.98 8.46
CA LEU A 275 13.71 10.71 8.73
C LEU A 275 14.00 11.66 7.57
N LEU A 276 14.01 12.96 7.85
CA LEU A 276 14.08 14.05 6.87
C LEU A 276 15.20 15.04 7.22
N PRO A 277 15.72 15.79 6.23
CA PRO A 277 16.59 16.93 6.49
C PRO A 277 15.89 18.04 7.30
N LYS A 278 16.65 18.73 8.16
CA LYS A 278 16.19 19.87 8.98
C LYS A 278 16.24 21.21 8.27
N GLN A 279 17.29 21.41 7.46
CA GLN A 279 17.65 22.75 6.95
C GLN A 279 17.00 23.08 5.61
N LYS A 280 16.62 22.06 4.84
CA LYS A 280 15.94 22.20 3.54
C LYS A 280 14.99 21.04 3.36
N ALA A 281 13.87 21.27 2.67
CA ALA A 281 12.98 20.19 2.28
C ALA A 281 13.71 19.17 1.40
N GLY A 282 13.44 17.89 1.62
CA GLY A 282 14.03 16.81 0.86
C GLY A 282 13.25 15.51 1.03
N GLU A 283 13.64 14.52 0.23
CA GLU A 283 13.06 13.17 0.31
C GLU A 283 13.52 12.45 1.59
N GLU A 284 12.60 11.67 2.17
CA GLU A 284 12.87 10.82 3.32
C GLU A 284 14.05 9.87 3.09
N LYS A 285 14.83 9.64 4.13
CA LYS A 285 15.96 8.68 4.10
C LYS A 285 15.64 7.35 4.74
N LEU A 286 14.66 7.33 5.64
CA LEU A 286 14.27 6.15 6.36
C LEU A 286 12.84 6.31 6.86
N ARG A 287 12.12 5.19 6.85
CA ARG A 287 10.77 5.10 7.40
C ARG A 287 10.75 4.19 8.62
N LEU A 288 10.15 4.65 9.71
CA LEU A 288 9.98 3.91 10.96
C LEU A 288 8.51 3.85 11.34
N PHE A 289 7.98 2.64 11.49
CA PHE A 289 6.67 2.39 12.03
C PHE A 289 6.78 2.06 13.53
N ILE A 290 6.04 2.79 14.35
CA ILE A 290 5.94 2.53 15.78
C ILE A 290 4.59 1.86 16.01
N MET A 291 4.64 0.61 16.45
CA MET A 291 3.46 -0.21 16.74
C MET A 291 3.13 -0.14 18.22
N GLN A 292 1.91 -0.51 18.59
CA GLN A 292 1.56 -0.77 19.99
C GLN A 292 2.44 -1.86 20.62
N ASP A 293 2.63 -1.81 21.94
CA ASP A 293 3.46 -2.78 22.65
C ASP A 293 2.92 -4.22 22.57
N THR A 294 1.60 -4.39 22.40
CA THR A 294 0.98 -5.71 22.24
C THR A 294 1.23 -6.32 20.87
N PHE A 295 1.61 -5.53 19.86
CA PHE A 295 1.71 -5.97 18.47
C PHE A 295 2.51 -7.27 18.31
N ARG A 296 3.67 -7.38 18.98
CA ARG A 296 4.50 -8.58 18.89
C ARG A 296 3.79 -9.83 19.42
N GLN A 297 3.12 -9.69 20.56
CA GLN A 297 2.38 -10.80 21.18
C GLN A 297 1.18 -11.21 20.32
N ASP A 298 0.42 -10.23 19.84
CA ASP A 298 -0.75 -10.44 18.99
C ASP A 298 -0.36 -11.11 17.66
N ALA A 299 0.74 -10.66 17.07
CA ALA A 299 1.31 -11.24 15.86
C ALA A 299 1.74 -12.70 16.05
N HIS A 300 2.41 -13.02 17.16
CA HIS A 300 2.77 -14.42 17.48
C HIS A 300 1.55 -15.30 17.72
N LEU A 301 0.51 -14.77 18.38
CA LEU A 301 -0.74 -15.49 18.58
C LEU A 301 -1.38 -15.85 17.22
N GLU A 302 -1.42 -14.91 16.29
CA GLU A 302 -1.96 -15.16 14.94
C GLU A 302 -1.12 -16.16 14.12
N LEU A 303 0.20 -16.17 14.30
CA LEU A 303 1.05 -17.22 13.71
C LEU A 303 0.77 -18.59 14.33
N SER A 304 0.56 -18.66 15.64
CA SER A 304 0.35 -19.94 16.34
C SER A 304 -0.95 -20.64 15.92
N LYS A 305 -2.01 -19.87 15.63
CA LYS A 305 -3.26 -20.38 15.04
C LYS A 305 -3.01 -21.11 13.70
N CYS A 306 -2.04 -20.65 12.93
CA CYS A 306 -1.68 -21.25 11.64
C CYS A 306 -0.99 -22.61 11.81
N LEU A 307 -0.12 -22.74 12.82
CA LEU A 307 0.65 -23.96 13.09
C LEU A 307 -0.19 -25.03 13.79
N GLY A 308 -1.16 -24.63 14.61
CA GLY A 308 -2.11 -25.56 15.24
C GLY A 308 -3.09 -26.20 14.26
N GLY A 309 -3.48 -25.47 13.20
CA GLY A 309 -4.42 -25.97 12.19
C GLY A 309 -3.87 -27.02 11.22
N SER A 310 -2.54 -27.23 11.16
CA SER A 310 -1.94 -28.26 10.30
C SER A 310 -1.78 -29.61 10.99
N ALA A 311 -1.88 -29.68 12.32
CA ALA A 311 -1.74 -30.94 13.06
C ALA A 311 -3.02 -31.80 13.03
N ASP A 312 -4.20 -31.18 12.93
CA ASP A 312 -5.49 -31.89 12.91
C ASP A 312 -5.89 -32.41 11.52
N ALA A 313 -5.13 -32.10 10.46
CA ALA A 313 -5.40 -32.53 9.09
C ALA A 313 -4.71 -33.86 8.70
N GLN A 314 -3.98 -34.51 9.61
CA GLN A 314 -3.36 -35.83 9.41
C GLN A 314 -4.02 -36.94 10.24
N SER A 315 -5.23 -36.72 10.74
CA SER A 315 -5.97 -37.70 11.53
C SER A 315 -7.44 -37.79 11.14
N ILE A 316 -7.71 -37.98 9.83
CA ILE A 316 -8.94 -38.60 9.32
C ILE A 316 -8.59 -39.42 8.07
#